data_AF-A0A7C5JSC2-F1
#
_entry.id   AF-A0A7C5JSC2-F1
#
_cell.length_a   1.000
_cell.length_b   1.000
_cell.length_c   1.000
_cell.angle_alpha   90.00
_cell.angle_beta   90.00
_cell.angle_gamma   90.00
#
_symmetry.space_group_name_H-M   'P 1'
#
loop_
_entity.id
_entity.type
_entity.pdbx_description
1 polymer ?
#
loop_
_entity_poly.entity_id
_entity_poly.type
_entity_poly.pdbx_seq_one_letter_code
_entity_poly.pdbx_strand_id
1 'polypeptide(L)' 'MATHTIRLLPADIRVEVPTGTLLSEAIALGGQELNQPCGGQGRCGRCAVLVEEGTVRRRSTIRLSADDM' A
#
# COMPACT_ATOMS: atom_id res chain seq x y z
N MET A 1 -12.59 -12.32 11.30
CA MET A 1 -11.67 -11.68 10.34
C MET A 1 -10.42 -11.31 11.12
N ALA A 2 -9.22 -11.70 10.65
CA ALA A 2 -8.00 -11.29 11.35
C ALA A 2 -7.76 -9.80 11.12
N THR A 3 -7.25 -9.10 12.12
CA THR A 3 -6.78 -7.72 12.00
C THR A 3 -5.27 -7.70 11.85
N HIS A 4 -4.77 -6.69 11.14
CA HIS A 4 -3.35 -6.44 10.94
C HIS A 4 -3.05 -5.00 11.34
N THR A 5 -1.97 -4.82 12.09
CA THR A 5 -1.43 -3.49 12.41
C THR A 5 -0.42 -3.09 11.34
N ILE A 6 -0.64 -1.94 10.72
CA ILE A 6 0.26 -1.36 9.71
C ILE A 6 0.90 -0.12 10.33
N ARG A 7 2.23 -0.04 10.23
CA ARG A 7 3.01 1.12 10.66
C ARG A 7 3.47 1.92 9.43
N LEU A 8 3.08 3.18 9.38
CA LEU A 8 3.33 4.10 8.29
C LEU A 8 4.56 4.94 8.62
N LEU A 9 5.61 4.81 7.81
CA LEU A 9 6.85 5.58 7.94
C LEU A 9 6.92 6.65 6.85
N PRO A 10 7.52 7.82 7.12
CA PRO A 10 8.25 8.19 8.36
C PRO A 10 7.37 8.77 9.47
N ALA A 11 6.05 8.91 9.27
CA ALA A 11 5.15 9.59 10.22
C ALA A 11 4.92 8.83 11.55
N ASP A 12 5.40 7.59 11.66
CA ASP A 12 5.24 6.67 12.80
C ASP A 12 3.77 6.42 13.19
N ILE A 13 2.86 6.50 12.22
CA ILE A 13 1.42 6.31 12.45
C ILE A 13 1.10 4.81 12.40
N ARG A 14 0.29 4.34 13.35
CA ARG A 14 -0.18 2.95 13.39
C ARG A 14 -1.67 2.90 13.10
N VAL A 15 -2.05 2.07 12.15
CA VAL A 15 -3.45 1.82 11.80
C VAL A 15 -3.75 0.33 11.90
N GLU A 16 -4.92 -0.01 12.42
CA GLU A 16 -5.37 -1.39 12.52
C GLU A 16 -6.50 -1.63 11.53
N VAL A 17 -6.31 -2.60 10.64
CA VAL A 17 -7.24 -2.87 9.54
C VAL A 17 -7.54 -4.36 9.42
N PRO A 18 -8.74 -4.76 8.97
CA PRO A 18 -9.03 -6.17 8.73
C PRO A 18 -8.22 -6.72 7.54
N THR A 19 -7.99 -8.03 7.53
CA THR A 19 -7.47 -8.74 6.36
C THR A 19 -8.30 -8.40 5.12
N GLY A 20 -7.62 -8.00 4.03
CA GLY A 20 -8.25 -7.69 2.75
C GLY A 20 -8.37 -6.19 2.47
N THR A 21 -8.15 -5.32 3.46
CA THR A 21 -8.06 -3.87 3.24
C THR A 21 -6.88 -3.54 2.34
N LEU A 22 -7.08 -2.61 1.39
CA LEU A 22 -6.00 -2.13 0.54
C LEU A 22 -5.04 -1.25 1.32
N LEU A 23 -3.74 -1.34 1.03
CA LEU A 23 -2.74 -0.46 1.66
C LEU A 23 -3.05 1.03 1.43
N SER A 24 -3.57 1.40 0.26
CA SER A 24 -3.97 2.79 0.00
C SER A 24 -5.07 3.28 0.94
N GLU A 25 -6.02 2.41 1.30
CA GLU A 25 -7.07 2.76 2.27
C GLU A 25 -6.51 2.84 3.68
N ALA A 26 -5.63 1.91 4.06
CA ALA A 26 -4.95 1.95 5.36
C ALA A 26 -4.09 3.23 5.53
N ILE A 27 -3.40 3.64 4.48
CA ILE A 27 -2.60 4.88 4.43
C ILE A 27 -3.52 6.10 4.59
N ALA A 28 -4.66 6.12 3.89
CA ALA A 28 -5.69 7.16 4.01
C ALA A 28 -6.28 7.26 5.43
N LEU A 29 -6.55 6.12 6.08
CA LEU A 29 -6.98 6.07 7.49
C LEU A 29 -5.93 6.66 8.43
N GLY A 30 -4.64 6.54 8.08
CA GLY A 30 -3.53 7.17 8.78
C GLY A 30 -3.34 8.66 8.45
N GLY A 31 -4.25 9.28 7.70
CA GLY A 31 -4.17 10.69 7.31
C GLY A 31 -3.07 10.98 6.29
N GLN A 32 -2.62 9.98 5.55
CA GLN A 32 -1.66 10.11 4.46
C GLN A 32 -2.36 9.78 3.14
N GLU A 33 -2.03 10.45 2.04
CA GLU A 33 -2.68 10.21 0.76
C GLU A 33 -1.66 9.86 -0.31
N LEU A 34 -1.94 8.82 -1.09
CA LEU A 34 -1.14 8.43 -2.24
C LEU A 34 -1.75 9.02 -3.50
N ASN A 35 -0.92 9.60 -4.37
CA ASN A 35 -1.39 9.99 -5.69
C ASN A 35 -1.69 8.73 -6.52
N GLN A 36 -2.95 8.55 -6.90
CA GLN A 36 -3.41 7.37 -7.65
C GLN A 36 -3.91 7.76 -9.05
N PRO A 37 -3.01 8.11 -9.98
CA PRO A 37 -3.41 8.55 -11.31
C PRO A 37 -3.98 7.41 -12.18
N CYS A 38 -3.81 6.15 -11.77
CA CYS A 38 -4.50 5.00 -12.37
C CYS A 38 -5.76 4.56 -11.59
N GLY A 39 -6.20 5.35 -10.59
CA GLY A 39 -7.40 5.04 -9.79
C GLY A 39 -7.31 3.72 -9.01
N GLY A 40 -6.14 3.39 -8.44
CA GLY A 40 -5.97 2.17 -7.62
C GLY A 40 -5.93 0.86 -8.40
N GLN A 41 -5.80 0.90 -9.73
CA GLN A 41 -5.84 -0.30 -10.57
C GLN A 41 -4.56 -1.15 -10.51
N GLY A 42 -3.46 -0.59 -9.98
CA GLY A 42 -2.16 -1.25 -9.85
C GLY A 42 -1.45 -1.46 -11.19
N ARG A 43 -1.61 -0.53 -12.14
CA ARG A 43 -1.10 -0.66 -13.51
C ARG A 43 0.02 0.29 -13.91
N CYS A 44 0.34 1.28 -13.06
CA CYS A 44 1.25 2.36 -13.42
C CYS A 44 2.47 2.54 -12.51
N GLY A 45 2.61 1.78 -11.42
CA GLY A 45 3.77 1.87 -10.52
C GLY A 45 3.88 3.14 -9.66
N ARG A 46 3.26 4.25 -10.06
CA ARG A 46 3.46 5.58 -9.44
C ARG A 46 3.04 5.75 -7.98
N CYS A 47 2.34 4.77 -7.41
CA CYS A 47 1.98 4.72 -5.99
C CYS A 47 2.63 3.52 -5.28
N ALA A 48 3.79 3.07 -5.77
CA ALA A 48 4.56 2.00 -5.15
C ALA A 48 4.99 2.40 -3.73
N VAL A 49 5.02 1.41 -2.85
CA VAL A 49 5.42 1.56 -1.45
C VAL A 49 6.42 0.46 -1.11
N LEU A 50 7.38 0.79 -0.27
CA LEU A 50 8.32 -0.17 0.28
C LEU A 50 7.72 -0.83 1.52
N VAL A 51 7.79 -2.16 1.58
CA VAL A 51 7.41 -2.93 2.78
C VAL A 51 8.70 -3.34 3.47
N GLU A 52 9.04 -2.67 4.57
CA GLU A 52 10.24 -3.00 5.35
C GLU A 52 10.07 -4.32 6.11
N GLU A 53 8.88 -4.59 6.66
CA GLU A 53 8.59 -5.76 7.47
C GLU A 53 7.21 -6.35 7.16
N GLY A 54 7.11 -7.68 7.21
CA GLY A 54 5.87 -8.43 6.99
C GLY A 54 5.60 -8.79 5.52
N THR A 55 4.45 -9.42 5.30
CA THR A 55 4.06 -9.92 3.98
C THR A 55 2.76 -9.26 3.53
N VAL A 56 2.77 -8.71 2.32
CA VAL A 56 1.59 -8.13 1.70
C VAL A 56 1.24 -8.88 0.42
N ARG A 57 -0.05 -8.98 0.13
CA ARG A 57 -0.50 -9.49 -1.17
C ARG A 57 -0.49 -8.35 -2.18
N ARG A 58 0.19 -8.54 -3.31
CA ARG A 58 0.18 -7.60 -4.43
C ARG A 58 -0.31 -8.26 -5.72
N ARG A 59 -0.82 -7.46 -6.65
CA ARG A 59 -1.08 -7.91 -8.03
C ARG A 59 0.22 -8.13 -8.79
N SER A 60 0.14 -8.90 -9.87
CA SER A 60 1.27 -9.16 -10.76
C SER A 60 1.84 -7.86 -11.31
N THR A 61 3.16 -7.69 -11.21
CA THR A 61 3.90 -6.55 -11.73
C THR A 61 4.46 -6.79 -13.14
N ILE A 62 3.91 -7.78 -13.86
CA ILE A 62 4.49 -8.29 -15.12
C ILE A 62 4.58 -7.25 -16.25
N ARG A 63 3.81 -6.17 -16.14
CA ARG A 63 3.79 -5.05 -17.11
C ARG A 63 4.52 -3.81 -16.61
N LEU A 64 5.11 -3.86 -15.42
CA LEU A 64 5.87 -2.77 -14.82
C LEU A 64 7.35 -3.07 -15.02
N SER A 65 8.10 -2.06 -15.44
CA SER A 65 9.55 -2.16 -15.50
C SER A 65 10.12 -2.09 -14.08
N ALA A 66 11.39 -2.45 -13.91
CA ALA A 66 12.06 -2.33 -12.62
C ALA A 66 12.10 -0.87 -12.11
N ASP A 67 12.13 0.10 -13.02
CA ASP A 67 12.08 1.53 -12.70
C ASP A 67 10.71 1.99 -12.16
N ASP A 68 9.63 1.25 -12.50
CA ASP A 68 8.27 1.52 -12.01
C ASP A 68 7.93 0.79 -10.70
N MET A 69 8.90 0.10 -10.07
CA MET A 69 8.73 -0.67 -8.82
C MET A 69 9.63 -0.14 -7.71
#